data_AF-A0A1V5WBN4-F1
#
_entry.id   AF-A0A1V5WBN4-F1
#
_cell.length_a   1.000
_cell.length_b   1.000
_cell.length_c   1.000
_cell.angle_alpha   90.00
_cell.angle_beta   90.00
_cell.angle_gamma   90.00
#
_symmetry.space_group_name_H-M   'P 1'
#
loop_
_entity.id
_entity.type
_entity.pdbx_description
1 polymer ?
#
loop_
_entity_poly.entity_id
_entity_poly.type
_entity_poly.pdbx_seq_one_letter_code
_entity_poly.pdbx_strand_id
1 'polypeptide(L)'
;MITLIAGAIITLAVFSYLLGDNLLYRWALALLVGSGVGYALAIVVREVLVTRLMGTVRSLYLVPLILGALLLLKGFPRFSAFGNISMGFIIGVGAAVAVSGALLGTVIPQVRDTGAAVTLQGGWSPFLDGLLALAGTILALFAFSPRVRVARTAEAEAELPRPARLGTWVQQLGRGFITVALAVAFGGALTSALTLFIGRWWAVVGAVMEAISRLTGS
;
A
#
# COMPACT_ATOMS: atom_id res chain seq x y z
N MET A 1 17.23 -19.25 11.93
CA MET A 1 17.71 -18.33 12.99
C MET A 1 18.43 -17.12 12.40
N ILE A 2 19.40 -17.30 11.49
CA ILE A 2 20.17 -16.20 10.86
C ILE A 2 19.30 -15.16 10.15
N THR A 3 18.31 -15.57 9.35
CA THR A 3 17.39 -14.64 8.64
C THR A 3 16.52 -13.81 9.58
N LEU A 4 16.13 -14.38 10.71
CA LEU A 4 15.33 -13.73 11.74
C LEU A 4 16.16 -12.64 12.46
N ILE A 5 17.41 -12.95 12.78
CA ILE A 5 18.36 -12.02 13.39
C ILE A 5 18.73 -10.90 12.42
N ALA A 6 19.06 -11.24 11.17
CA ALA A 6 19.35 -10.25 10.13
C ALA A 6 18.14 -9.32 9.89
N GLY A 7 16.93 -9.89 9.81
CA GLY A 7 15.70 -9.13 9.71
C GLY A 7 15.47 -8.21 10.91
N ALA A 8 15.75 -8.67 12.13
CA ALA A 8 15.64 -7.87 13.34
C ALA A 8 16.63 -6.69 13.36
N ILE A 9 17.89 -6.92 12.98
CA ILE A 9 18.92 -5.87 12.88
C ILE A 9 18.54 -4.82 11.84
N ILE A 10 18.13 -5.24 10.64
CA ILE A 10 17.71 -4.33 9.56
C ILE A 10 16.47 -3.54 10.00
N THR A 11 15.53 -4.17 10.71
CA THR A 11 14.37 -3.48 11.26
C THR A 11 14.75 -2.37 12.23
N LEU A 12 15.63 -2.68 13.19
CA LEU A 12 16.10 -1.71 14.17
C LEU A 12 16.85 -0.56 13.49
N ALA A 13 17.66 -0.87 12.47
CA ALA A 13 18.35 0.13 11.69
C ALA A 13 17.38 1.05 10.92
N VAL A 14 16.26 0.53 10.40
CA VAL A 14 15.20 1.36 9.77
C VAL A 14 14.48 2.22 10.82
N PHE A 15 14.11 1.67 11.98
CA PHE A 15 13.45 2.43 13.05
C PHE A 15 14.35 3.52 13.66
N SER A 16 15.67 3.42 13.52
CA SER A 16 16.62 4.47 13.93
C SER A 16 16.32 5.84 13.30
N TYR A 17 15.57 5.89 12.20
CA TYR A 17 15.05 7.14 11.63
C TYR A 17 14.25 8.00 12.62
N LEU A 18 13.50 7.37 13.54
CA LEU A 18 12.71 8.09 14.55
C LEU A 18 13.59 8.90 15.53
N LEU A 19 14.86 8.53 15.66
CA LEU A 19 15.85 9.18 16.53
C LEU A 19 16.69 10.23 15.78
N GLY A 20 16.42 10.47 14.48
CA GLY A 20 17.15 11.40 13.62
C GLY A 20 17.80 10.71 12.40
N ASP A 21 18.48 11.51 11.56
CA ASP A 21 19.15 11.02 10.35
C ASP A 21 20.50 10.36 10.70
N ASN A 22 20.44 9.07 11.01
CA ASN A 22 21.58 8.28 11.46
C ASN A 22 22.22 7.49 10.31
N LEU A 23 23.54 7.24 10.40
CA LEU A 23 24.28 6.45 9.42
C LEU A 23 23.62 5.07 9.21
N LEU A 24 23.26 4.38 10.29
CA LEU A 24 22.58 3.08 10.28
C LEU A 24 21.30 3.08 9.44
N TYR A 25 20.47 4.10 9.57
CA TYR A 25 19.25 4.27 8.78
C TYR A 25 19.56 4.41 7.29
N ARG A 26 20.53 5.26 6.93
CA ARG A 26 20.95 5.47 5.54
C ARG A 26 21.47 4.20 4.88
N TRP A 27 22.25 3.39 5.61
CA TRP A 27 22.72 2.09 5.12
C TRP A 27 21.57 1.09 4.96
N ALA A 28 20.68 1.00 5.94
CA ALA A 28 19.53 0.11 5.86
C ALA A 28 18.62 0.47 4.69
N LEU A 29 18.35 1.76 4.49
CA LEU A 29 17.56 2.25 3.36
C LEU A 29 18.26 1.98 2.03
N ALA A 30 19.56 2.26 1.92
CA ALA A 30 20.34 2.01 0.71
C ALA A 30 20.37 0.51 0.37
N LEU A 31 20.48 -0.37 1.35
CA LEU A 31 20.45 -1.82 1.17
C LEU A 31 19.05 -2.28 0.75
N LEU A 32 18.00 -1.81 1.41
CA LEU A 32 16.62 -2.20 1.11
C LEU A 32 16.19 -1.75 -0.29
N VAL A 33 16.33 -0.45 -0.57
CA VAL A 33 15.96 0.13 -1.87
C VAL A 33 16.91 -0.36 -2.96
N GLY A 34 18.22 -0.40 -2.68
CA GLY A 34 19.24 -0.85 -3.63
C GLY A 34 19.06 -2.31 -4.03
N SER A 35 18.72 -3.21 -3.09
CA SER A 35 18.43 -4.61 -3.41
C SER A 35 17.19 -4.76 -4.28
N GLY A 36 16.13 -3.99 -4.02
CA GLY A 36 14.92 -3.98 -4.84
C GLY A 36 15.19 -3.49 -6.27
N VAL A 37 15.89 -2.37 -6.41
CA VAL A 37 16.30 -1.83 -7.72
C VAL A 37 17.25 -2.77 -8.44
N GLY A 38 18.22 -3.37 -7.73
CA GLY A 38 19.18 -4.32 -8.29
C GLY A 38 18.51 -5.60 -8.78
N TYR A 39 17.54 -6.14 -8.03
CA TYR A 39 16.76 -7.30 -8.46
C TYR A 39 15.91 -6.99 -9.71
N ALA A 40 15.22 -5.84 -9.72
CA ALA A 40 14.46 -5.40 -10.88
C ALA A 40 15.37 -5.23 -12.11
N LEU A 41 16.55 -4.63 -11.94
CA LEU A 41 17.55 -4.50 -13.01
C LEU A 41 18.03 -5.86 -13.50
N ALA A 42 18.33 -6.80 -12.59
CA ALA A 42 18.75 -8.15 -12.96
C ALA A 42 17.69 -8.89 -13.78
N ILE A 43 16.41 -8.76 -13.41
CA ILE A 43 15.29 -9.28 -14.21
C ILE A 43 15.28 -8.62 -15.59
N VAL A 44 15.36 -7.29 -15.67
CA VAL A 44 15.31 -6.60 -16.97
C VAL A 44 16.48 -7.03 -17.86
N VAL A 45 17.70 -7.11 -17.32
CA VAL A 45 18.87 -7.55 -18.08
C VAL A 45 18.69 -8.99 -18.56
N ARG A 46 18.29 -9.91 -17.68
CA ARG A 46 18.12 -11.32 -18.04
C ARG A 46 16.96 -11.54 -19.01
N GLU A 47 15.78 -11.05 -18.67
CA GLU A 47 14.54 -11.35 -19.39
C GLU A 47 14.34 -10.49 -20.63
N VAL A 48 14.87 -9.26 -20.66
CA VAL A 48 14.72 -8.34 -21.79
C VAL A 48 16.00 -8.33 -22.64
N LEU A 49 17.16 -8.01 -22.06
CA LEU A 49 18.39 -7.87 -22.86
C LEU A 49 18.98 -9.22 -23.29
N VAL A 50 19.08 -10.22 -22.42
CA VAL A 50 19.71 -11.49 -22.80
C VAL A 50 18.71 -12.33 -23.59
N THR A 51 17.55 -12.65 -23.00
CA THR A 51 16.59 -13.57 -23.61
C THR A 51 15.95 -13.05 -24.91
N ARG A 52 15.63 -11.74 -25.00
CA ARG A 52 14.92 -11.20 -26.20
C ARG A 52 15.85 -10.72 -27.30
N LEU A 53 17.08 -10.32 -26.96
CA LEU A 53 18.05 -9.81 -27.94
C LEU A 53 18.89 -10.94 -28.55
N MET A 54 19.15 -12.02 -27.80
CA MET A 54 19.81 -13.22 -28.35
C MET A 54 18.84 -14.19 -29.03
N GLY A 55 17.52 -14.08 -28.76
CA GLY A 55 16.48 -14.81 -29.49
C GLY A 55 16.04 -14.08 -30.77
N THR A 56 15.11 -14.68 -31.52
CA THR A 56 14.48 -13.99 -32.66
C THR A 56 13.65 -12.80 -32.15
N VAL A 57 14.08 -11.59 -32.46
CA VAL A 57 13.37 -10.36 -32.08
C VAL A 57 12.02 -10.34 -32.80
N ARG A 58 10.95 -10.69 -32.08
CA ARG A 58 9.58 -10.57 -32.58
C ARG A 58 9.18 -9.09 -32.59
N SER A 59 8.42 -8.67 -33.60
CA SER A 59 8.00 -7.27 -33.77
C SER A 59 7.36 -6.65 -32.52
N LEU A 60 6.70 -7.46 -31.68
CA LEU A 60 6.07 -7.05 -30.43
C LEU A 60 7.07 -6.54 -29.37
N TYR A 61 8.35 -6.95 -29.41
CA TYR A 61 9.36 -6.54 -28.43
C TYR A 61 10.08 -5.23 -28.82
N LEU A 62 9.85 -4.71 -30.02
CA LEU A 62 10.42 -3.44 -30.46
C LEU A 62 9.93 -2.27 -29.60
N VAL A 63 8.65 -2.26 -29.23
CA VAL A 63 8.06 -1.18 -28.44
C VAL A 63 8.75 -1.02 -27.08
N PRO A 64 8.85 -2.06 -26.21
CA PRO A 64 9.55 -1.94 -24.94
C PRO A 64 11.05 -1.67 -25.10
N LEU A 65 11.70 -2.15 -26.17
CA LEU A 65 13.10 -1.85 -26.45
C LEU A 65 13.32 -0.37 -26.78
N ILE A 66 12.47 0.19 -27.62
CA ILE A 66 12.49 1.61 -27.99
C ILE A 66 12.22 2.47 -26.75
N LEU A 67 11.20 2.13 -25.96
CA LEU A 67 10.91 2.85 -24.71
C LEU A 67 12.08 2.78 -23.73
N GLY A 68 12.69 1.60 -23.55
CA GLY A 68 13.91 1.45 -22.75
C GLY A 68 15.07 2.30 -23.23
N ALA A 69 15.31 2.35 -24.55
CA ALA A 69 16.33 3.21 -25.14
C ALA A 69 16.03 4.71 -24.93
N LEU A 70 14.77 5.13 -25.11
CA LEU A 70 14.33 6.50 -24.83
C LEU A 70 14.51 6.86 -23.35
N LEU A 71 14.30 5.91 -22.44
CA LEU A 71 14.53 6.11 -21.01
C LEU A 71 16.01 6.37 -20.70
N LEU A 72 16.93 5.64 -21.34
CA LEU A 72 18.38 5.86 -21.16
C LEU A 72 18.80 7.28 -21.57
N LEU A 73 18.15 7.86 -22.58
CA LEU A 73 18.41 9.24 -23.01
C LEU A 73 18.03 10.28 -21.96
N LYS A 74 17.22 9.93 -20.96
CA LYS A 74 16.86 10.84 -19.85
C LYS A 74 18.04 11.23 -18.98
N GLY A 75 19.09 10.40 -18.93
CA GLY A 75 20.35 10.72 -18.23
C GLY A 75 21.12 11.89 -18.86
N PHE A 76 20.85 12.23 -20.12
CA PHE A 76 21.50 13.32 -20.82
C PHE A 76 20.57 14.55 -20.89
N PRO A 77 20.98 15.72 -20.37
CA PRO A 77 20.10 16.89 -20.29
C PRO A 77 19.57 17.36 -21.65
N ARG A 78 20.34 17.16 -22.74
CA ARG A 78 19.98 17.55 -24.12
C ARG A 78 18.88 16.69 -24.74
N PHE A 79 18.70 15.44 -24.31
CA PHE A 79 17.71 14.50 -24.88
C PHE A 79 16.62 14.10 -23.90
N SER A 80 16.55 14.76 -22.74
CA SER A 80 15.64 14.45 -21.63
C SER A 80 14.15 14.45 -22.03
N ALA A 81 13.77 15.28 -23.00
CA ALA A 81 12.39 15.35 -23.51
C ALA A 81 11.89 14.01 -24.06
N PHE A 82 12.74 13.24 -24.76
CA PHE A 82 12.38 11.93 -25.30
C PHE A 82 12.20 10.88 -24.19
N GLY A 83 12.97 10.99 -23.12
CA GLY A 83 12.81 10.14 -21.93
C GLY A 83 11.51 10.38 -21.16
N ASN A 84 10.86 11.54 -21.33
CA ASN A 84 9.57 11.80 -20.70
C ASN A 84 8.45 10.91 -21.25
N ILE A 85 8.53 10.50 -22.51
CA ILE A 85 7.57 9.55 -23.12
C ILE A 85 7.63 8.21 -22.39
N SER A 86 8.84 7.67 -22.19
CA SER A 86 9.02 6.41 -21.46
C SER A 86 8.65 6.54 -19.98
N MET A 87 8.93 7.67 -19.35
CA MET A 87 8.50 7.93 -17.97
C MET A 87 6.98 7.99 -17.84
N GLY A 88 6.30 8.66 -18.77
CA GLY A 88 4.83 8.69 -18.81
C GLY A 88 4.24 7.30 -18.97
N PHE A 89 4.85 6.45 -19.80
CA PHE A 89 4.45 5.05 -19.93
C PHE A 89 4.65 4.26 -18.63
N ILE A 90 5.81 4.36 -17.97
CA ILE A 90 6.07 3.68 -16.69
C ILE A 90 5.08 4.12 -15.61
N ILE A 91 4.82 5.42 -15.51
CA ILE A 91 3.85 5.97 -14.54
C ILE A 91 2.45 5.48 -14.86
N GLY A 92 2.04 5.49 -16.13
CA GLY A 92 0.73 5.01 -16.57
C GLY A 92 0.52 3.52 -16.29
N VAL A 93 1.51 2.68 -16.60
CA VAL A 93 1.50 1.25 -16.27
C VAL A 93 1.49 1.04 -14.75
N GLY A 94 2.32 1.77 -14.01
CA GLY A 94 2.35 1.70 -12.55
C GLY A 94 1.01 2.07 -11.92
N ALA A 95 0.37 3.13 -12.41
CA ALA A 95 -0.96 3.54 -11.99
C ALA A 95 -2.02 2.47 -12.34
N ALA A 96 -2.00 1.92 -13.55
CA ALA A 96 -2.90 0.84 -13.95
C ALA A 96 -2.74 -0.40 -13.07
N VAL A 97 -1.50 -0.83 -12.80
CA VAL A 97 -1.20 -1.96 -11.91
C VAL A 97 -1.66 -1.68 -10.49
N ALA A 98 -1.44 -0.46 -9.96
CA ALA A 98 -1.91 -0.09 -8.63
C ALA A 98 -3.45 -0.12 -8.54
N VAL A 99 -4.15 0.43 -9.54
CA VAL A 99 -5.61 0.41 -9.61
C VAL A 99 -6.13 -1.02 -9.73
N SER A 100 -5.59 -1.83 -10.64
CA SER A 100 -5.98 -3.25 -10.77
C SER A 100 -5.68 -4.06 -9.52
N GLY A 101 -4.54 -3.81 -8.86
CA GLY A 101 -4.16 -4.43 -7.60
C GLY A 101 -5.11 -4.06 -6.46
N ALA A 102 -5.53 -2.80 -6.37
CA ALA A 102 -6.56 -2.38 -5.42
C ALA A 102 -7.92 -3.01 -5.75
N LEU A 103 -8.34 -3.01 -7.01
CA LEU A 103 -9.62 -3.59 -7.42
C LEU A 103 -9.70 -5.09 -7.12
N LEU A 104 -8.69 -5.86 -7.55
CA LEU A 104 -8.66 -7.31 -7.39
C LEU A 104 -8.28 -7.73 -5.97
N GLY A 105 -7.43 -6.96 -5.29
CA GLY A 105 -6.94 -7.28 -3.95
C GLY A 105 -7.89 -6.85 -2.84
N THR A 106 -8.71 -5.81 -3.06
CA THR A 106 -9.59 -5.28 -2.01
C THR A 106 -11.04 -5.19 -2.47
N VAL A 107 -11.34 -4.38 -3.49
CA VAL A 107 -12.73 -4.01 -3.82
C VAL A 107 -13.58 -5.23 -4.20
N ILE A 108 -13.09 -6.08 -5.10
CA ILE A 108 -13.83 -7.26 -5.57
C ILE A 108 -14.05 -8.28 -4.44
N PRO A 109 -13.00 -8.71 -3.70
CA PRO A 109 -13.19 -9.56 -2.52
C PRO A 109 -14.16 -8.95 -1.51
N GLN A 110 -14.02 -7.66 -1.20
CA GLN A 110 -14.87 -6.98 -0.23
C GLN A 110 -16.34 -6.95 -0.64
N VAL A 111 -16.64 -6.69 -1.92
CA VAL A 111 -18.03 -6.74 -2.44
C VAL A 111 -18.60 -8.15 -2.37
N ARG A 112 -17.79 -9.16 -2.74
CA ARG A 112 -18.20 -10.57 -2.69
C ARG A 112 -18.47 -11.01 -1.25
N ASP A 113 -17.57 -10.71 -0.32
CA ASP A 113 -17.65 -11.12 1.07
C ASP A 113 -18.83 -10.43 1.77
N THR A 114 -19.04 -9.13 1.50
CA THR A 114 -20.21 -8.39 2.00
C THR A 114 -21.52 -9.00 1.47
N GLY A 115 -21.56 -9.41 0.20
CA GLY A 115 -22.73 -10.05 -0.39
C GLY A 115 -22.99 -11.47 0.16
N ALA A 116 -21.94 -12.24 0.41
CA ALA A 116 -22.04 -13.60 0.95
C ALA A 116 -22.42 -13.64 2.44
N ALA A 117 -22.00 -12.62 3.21
CA ALA A 117 -22.23 -12.55 4.65
C ALA A 117 -23.70 -12.29 5.03
N VAL A 118 -24.54 -11.83 4.10
CA VAL A 118 -25.98 -11.59 4.33
C VAL A 118 -26.78 -12.85 4.00
N THR A 119 -26.45 -13.97 4.65
CA THR A 119 -27.18 -15.22 4.53
C THR A 119 -27.42 -15.84 5.90
N LEU A 120 -28.60 -16.43 6.10
CA LEU A 120 -28.97 -17.11 7.36
C LEU A 120 -28.38 -18.53 7.47
N GLN A 121 -27.62 -18.99 6.48
CA GLN A 121 -27.08 -20.35 6.42
C GLN A 121 -26.04 -20.63 7.52
N GLY A 122 -25.35 -19.61 8.04
CA GLY A 122 -24.32 -19.75 9.08
C GLY A 122 -24.79 -19.50 10.52
N GLY A 123 -26.09 -19.22 10.74
CA GLY A 123 -26.65 -18.83 12.03
C GLY A 123 -26.65 -17.32 12.28
N TRP A 124 -27.11 -16.92 13.47
CA TRP A 124 -27.37 -15.50 13.81
C TRP A 124 -26.12 -14.64 13.95
N SER A 125 -25.01 -15.19 14.47
CA SER A 125 -23.78 -14.42 14.68
C SER A 125 -23.14 -13.96 13.35
N PRO A 126 -22.86 -14.85 12.38
CA PRO A 126 -22.30 -14.43 11.08
C PRO A 126 -23.23 -13.53 10.27
N PHE A 127 -24.55 -13.70 10.42
CA PHE A 127 -25.54 -12.85 9.79
C PHE A 127 -25.50 -11.41 10.33
N LEU A 128 -25.37 -11.24 11.65
CA LEU A 128 -25.23 -9.92 12.27
C LEU A 128 -23.91 -9.25 11.86
N ASP A 129 -22.82 -10.01 11.77
CA ASP A 129 -21.53 -9.51 11.28
C ASP A 129 -21.65 -9.02 9.82
N GLY A 130 -22.33 -9.79 8.96
CA GLY A 130 -22.62 -9.41 7.58
C GLY A 130 -23.48 -8.16 7.48
N LEU A 131 -24.51 -8.04 8.33
CA LEU A 131 -25.37 -6.85 8.37
C LEU A 131 -24.63 -5.60 8.86
N LEU A 132 -23.77 -5.75 9.87
CA LEU A 132 -22.90 -4.68 10.36
C LEU A 132 -21.90 -4.24 9.29
N ALA A 133 -21.28 -5.19 8.58
CA ALA A 133 -20.39 -4.89 7.47
C ALA A 133 -21.11 -4.16 6.33
N LEU A 134 -22.31 -4.61 5.96
CA LEU A 134 -23.15 -3.94 4.96
C LEU A 134 -23.54 -2.52 5.40
N ALA A 135 -24.03 -2.35 6.63
CA ALA A 135 -24.38 -1.04 7.16
C ALA A 135 -23.15 -0.10 7.20
N GLY A 136 -21.99 -0.62 7.63
CA GLY A 136 -20.73 0.12 7.65
C GLY A 136 -20.27 0.54 6.26
N THR A 137 -20.35 -0.35 5.26
CA THR A 137 -20.00 -0.01 3.87
C THR A 137 -20.92 1.07 3.30
N ILE A 138 -22.23 0.99 3.55
CA ILE A 138 -23.21 2.01 3.16
C ILE A 138 -22.90 3.36 3.81
N LEU A 139 -22.63 3.37 5.12
CA LEU A 139 -22.26 4.58 5.86
C LEU A 139 -20.96 5.19 5.34
N ALA A 140 -19.96 4.37 5.02
CA ALA A 140 -18.70 4.82 4.43
C ALA A 140 -18.92 5.43 3.04
N LEU A 141 -19.73 4.80 2.18
CA LEU A 141 -20.10 5.35 0.87
C LEU A 141 -20.81 6.70 1.01
N PHE A 142 -21.73 6.83 1.96
CA PHE A 142 -22.40 8.11 2.22
C PHE A 142 -21.43 9.19 2.72
N ALA A 143 -20.43 8.84 3.54
CA ALA A 143 -19.44 9.80 4.02
C ALA A 143 -18.64 10.46 2.88
N PHE A 144 -18.34 9.69 1.82
CA PHE A 144 -17.60 10.12 0.63
C PHE A 144 -18.48 10.55 -0.54
N SER A 145 -19.80 10.37 -0.44
CA SER A 145 -20.73 10.81 -1.48
C SER A 145 -20.55 12.31 -1.75
N PRO A 146 -20.39 12.73 -3.01
CA PRO A 146 -20.21 14.13 -3.35
C PRO A 146 -21.33 14.95 -2.72
N ARG A 147 -20.97 15.95 -1.90
CA ARG A 147 -21.92 16.98 -1.52
C ARG A 147 -22.45 17.54 -2.83
N VAL A 148 -23.75 17.50 -3.06
CA VAL A 148 -24.37 18.44 -3.98
C VAL A 148 -24.03 19.80 -3.37
N ARG A 149 -22.95 20.41 -3.86
CA ARG A 149 -22.68 21.83 -3.66
C ARG A 149 -23.78 22.50 -4.46
N VAL A 150 -24.98 22.57 -3.89
CA VAL A 150 -25.92 23.61 -4.24
C VAL A 150 -25.11 24.88 -4.07
N ALA A 151 -24.80 25.53 -5.19
CA ALA A 151 -24.06 26.76 -5.21
C ALA A 151 -24.69 27.65 -4.13
N ARG A 152 -23.90 28.05 -3.13
CA ARG A 152 -24.29 29.13 -2.24
C ARG A 152 -24.28 30.41 -3.07
N THR A 153 -25.26 30.58 -3.95
CA THR A 153 -25.71 31.91 -4.34
C THR A 153 -26.38 32.50 -3.11
N ALA A 154 -26.00 33.72 -2.75
CA ALA A 154 -26.37 34.44 -1.54
C ALA A 154 -27.88 34.80 -1.45
N GLU A 155 -28.74 34.16 -2.25
CA GLU A 155 -30.17 34.40 -2.34
C GLU A 155 -31.01 33.16 -1.98
N ALA A 156 -30.39 32.00 -1.76
CA ALA A 156 -31.08 30.74 -1.41
C ALA A 156 -31.22 30.51 0.11
N GLU A 157 -31.36 31.58 0.90
CA GLU A 157 -31.55 31.48 2.37
C GLU A 157 -33.01 31.25 2.79
N ALA A 158 -33.99 31.39 1.90
CA ALA A 158 -35.40 31.30 2.29
C ALA A 158 -36.01 29.89 2.25
N GLU A 159 -35.53 28.97 1.41
CA GLU A 159 -36.15 27.64 1.29
C GLU A 159 -35.11 26.55 1.05
N LEU A 160 -34.54 26.00 2.13
CA LEU A 160 -33.87 24.70 2.05
C LEU A 160 -34.93 23.62 1.81
N PRO A 161 -34.99 22.95 0.64
CA PRO A 161 -35.91 21.85 0.45
C PRO A 161 -35.58 20.73 1.45
N ARG A 162 -36.59 20.22 2.16
CA ARG A 162 -36.49 19.17 3.19
C ARG A 162 -35.58 17.96 2.86
N PRO A 163 -35.40 17.48 1.61
CA PRO A 163 -34.40 16.43 1.29
C PRO A 163 -32.94 16.82 1.57
N ALA A 164 -32.60 18.11 1.65
CA ALA A 164 -31.23 18.56 1.92
C ALA A 164 -30.79 18.35 3.38
N ARG A 165 -31.73 18.21 4.32
CA ARG A 165 -31.43 17.99 5.75
C ARG A 165 -31.20 16.50 6.09
N LEU A 166 -31.95 15.58 5.47
CA LEU A 166 -31.72 14.14 5.65
C LEU A 166 -30.37 13.69 5.09
N GLY A 167 -29.96 14.25 3.95
CA GLY A 167 -28.64 13.98 3.35
C GLY A 167 -27.47 14.42 4.23
N THR A 168 -27.58 15.54 4.96
CA THR A 168 -26.52 15.99 5.87
C THR A 168 -26.39 15.13 7.13
N TRP A 169 -27.49 14.64 7.71
CA TRP A 169 -27.45 13.73 8.87
C TRP A 169 -26.81 12.38 8.54
N VAL A 170 -27.20 11.77 7.42
CA VAL A 170 -26.64 10.48 6.98
C VAL A 170 -25.14 10.59 6.66
N GLN A 171 -24.70 11.71 6.08
CA GLN A 171 -23.27 11.99 5.86
C GLN A 171 -22.48 12.19 7.16
N GLN A 172 -23.09 12.82 8.18
CA GLN A 172 -22.45 12.97 9.49
C GLN A 172 -22.27 11.63 10.19
N LEU A 173 -23.29 10.76 10.14
CA LEU A 173 -23.19 9.39 10.63
C LEU A 173 -22.10 8.60 9.89
N GLY A 174 -22.04 8.72 8.57
CA GLY A 174 -20.97 8.12 7.77
C GLY A 174 -19.57 8.56 8.19
N ARG A 175 -19.37 9.87 8.42
CA ARG A 175 -18.08 10.39 8.90
C ARG A 175 -17.76 9.91 10.31
N GLY A 176 -18.73 9.89 11.22
CA GLY A 176 -18.56 9.34 12.56
C GLY A 176 -18.12 7.88 12.52
N PHE A 177 -18.80 7.08 11.69
CA PHE A 177 -18.43 5.69 11.44
C PHE A 177 -17.00 5.54 10.92
N ILE A 178 -16.59 6.31 9.91
CA ILE A 178 -15.22 6.27 9.38
C ILE A 178 -14.19 6.65 10.46
N THR A 179 -14.46 7.67 11.27
CA THR A 179 -13.54 8.07 12.35
C THR A 179 -13.35 6.93 13.35
N VAL A 180 -14.44 6.27 13.75
CA VAL A 180 -14.37 5.11 14.65
C VAL A 180 -13.66 3.93 13.98
N ALA A 181 -13.99 3.62 12.74
CA ALA A 181 -13.36 2.53 11.99
C ALA A 181 -11.84 2.75 11.84
N LEU A 182 -11.42 3.97 11.52
CA LEU A 182 -10.00 4.34 11.45
C LEU A 182 -9.32 4.28 12.82
N ALA A 183 -10.01 4.70 13.90
CA ALA A 183 -9.47 4.58 15.25
C ALA A 183 -9.25 3.12 15.66
N VAL A 184 -10.20 2.22 15.36
CA VAL A 184 -10.07 0.78 15.59
C VAL A 184 -8.95 0.19 14.75
N ALA A 185 -8.90 0.50 13.44
CA ALA A 185 -7.86 0.03 12.55
C ALA A 185 -6.46 0.50 12.99
N PHE A 186 -6.34 1.76 13.41
CA PHE A 186 -5.10 2.31 13.95
C PHE A 186 -4.69 1.64 15.25
N GLY A 187 -5.62 1.40 16.17
CA GLY A 187 -5.37 0.66 17.42
C GLY A 187 -4.89 -0.77 17.14
N GLY A 188 -5.52 -1.45 16.19
CA GLY A 188 -5.08 -2.77 15.71
C GLY A 188 -3.68 -2.75 15.12
N ALA A 189 -3.41 -1.80 14.21
CA ALA A 189 -2.08 -1.64 13.62
C ALA A 189 -1.00 -1.34 14.66
N LEU A 190 -1.28 -0.46 15.62
CA LEU A 190 -0.37 -0.14 16.73
C LEU A 190 -0.11 -1.38 17.59
N THR A 191 -1.17 -2.13 17.92
CA THR A 191 -1.06 -3.37 18.72
C THR A 191 -0.21 -4.40 17.97
N SER A 192 -0.48 -4.65 16.69
CA SER A 192 0.33 -5.54 15.85
C SER A 192 1.79 -5.08 15.73
N ALA A 193 2.03 -3.78 15.55
CA ALA A 193 3.37 -3.22 15.48
C ALA A 193 4.13 -3.38 16.81
N LEU A 194 3.47 -3.13 17.94
CA LEU A 194 4.03 -3.34 19.28
C LEU A 194 4.31 -4.83 19.55
N THR A 195 3.39 -5.73 19.21
CA THR A 195 3.60 -7.18 19.32
C THR A 195 4.80 -7.62 18.49
N LEU A 196 4.92 -7.14 17.25
CA LEU A 196 6.04 -7.46 16.37
C LEU A 196 7.36 -6.88 16.92
N PHE A 197 7.34 -5.66 17.45
CA PHE A 197 8.50 -5.02 18.07
C PHE A 197 9.00 -5.82 19.28
N ILE A 198 8.09 -6.19 20.18
CA ILE A 198 8.40 -7.03 21.36
C ILE A 198 8.99 -8.36 20.90
N GLY A 199 8.39 -9.03 19.90
CA GLY A 199 8.90 -10.28 19.35
C GLY A 199 10.30 -10.15 18.74
N ARG A 200 10.58 -9.04 18.05
CA ARG A 200 11.91 -8.75 17.49
C ARG A 200 12.94 -8.49 18.59
N TRP A 201 12.57 -7.78 19.65
CA TRP A 201 13.44 -7.53 20.81
C TRP A 201 13.81 -8.84 21.53
N TRP A 202 12.83 -9.71 21.78
CA TRP A 202 13.07 -11.03 22.35
C TRP A 202 14.04 -11.88 21.52
N ALA A 203 13.93 -11.84 20.19
CA ALA A 203 14.85 -12.55 19.31
C ALA A 203 16.30 -12.02 19.42
N VAL A 204 16.48 -10.71 19.56
CA VAL A 204 17.80 -10.10 19.76
C VAL A 204 18.38 -10.49 21.11
N VAL A 205 17.60 -10.38 22.19
CA VAL A 205 18.03 -10.79 23.54
C VAL A 205 18.43 -12.26 23.56
N GLY A 206 17.62 -13.14 22.96
CA GLY A 206 17.95 -14.56 22.84
C GLY A 206 19.27 -14.80 22.11
N ALA A 207 19.50 -14.10 21.01
CA ALA A 207 20.75 -14.20 20.25
C ALA A 207 21.97 -13.71 21.05
N VAL A 208 21.83 -12.63 21.82
CA VAL A 208 22.90 -12.12 22.69
C VAL A 208 23.23 -13.13 23.79
N MET A 209 22.21 -13.71 24.44
CA MET A 209 22.40 -14.71 25.49
C MET A 209 23.08 -15.98 24.94
N GLU A 210 22.69 -16.45 23.75
CA GLU A 210 23.34 -17.58 23.08
C GLU A 210 24.80 -17.28 22.70
N ALA A 211 25.09 -16.05 22.26
CA ALA A 211 26.45 -15.63 21.97
C ALA A 211 27.32 -15.58 23.24
N ILE A 212 26.76 -15.10 24.35
CA ILE A 212 27.46 -15.07 25.65
C ILE A 212 27.74 -16.50 26.13
N SER A 213 26.75 -17.41 26.09
CA SER A 213 26.94 -18.79 26.57
C SER A 213 28.02 -19.53 25.77
N ARG A 214 28.06 -19.33 24.45
CA ARG A 214 29.12 -19.86 23.57
C ARG A 214 30.51 -19.31 23.90
N LEU A 215 30.61 -18.07 24.38
CA LEU A 215 31.88 -17.46 24.78
C LEU A 215 32.32 -17.87 26.19
N THR A 216 31.38 -18.15 27.10
CA THR A 216 31.69 -18.62 28.47
C THR A 216 31.85 -20.13 28.59
N GLY A 217 31.70 -20.90 27.51
CA GLY A 217 31.98 -22.34 27.49
C GLY A 217 31.02 -23.18 28.35
N SER A 218 29.83 -22.67 28.62
CA SER A 218 28.73 -23.34 29.34
C SER A 218 27.54 -23.55 28.42
#